data_AF-A0A963H5Y9-F1
#
_entry.id   AF-A0A963H5Y9-F1
#
_cell.length_a   1.000
_cell.length_b   1.000
_cell.length_c   1.000
_cell.angle_alpha   90.00
_cell.angle_beta   90.00
_cell.angle_gamma   90.00
#
_symmetry.space_group_name_H-M   'P 1'
#
loop_
_entity.id
_entity.type
_entity.pdbx_description
1 polymer ?
#
loop_
_entity_poly.entity_id
_entity_poly.type
_entity_poly.pdbx_seq_one_letter_code
_entity_poly.pdbx_strand_id
1 'polypeptide(L)'
;MTQARSSLGLRAKLIATVVAVQAFAIGLIATAGWELVDSSLETDIELINTQIKPLLASALTPPVAARDLVMLDDIARQALVEHGLRSLRITDAAGAVLTHARTDPTDPPEARREDDIALTIGADTVGRVHYSF
;
A
#
# COMPACT_ATOMS: atom_id res chain seq x y z
N MET A 1 -57.52 -2.48 -37.24
CA MET A 1 -56.56 -3.12 -36.30
C MET A 1 -55.19 -2.44 -36.36
N THR A 2 -55.10 -1.12 -36.10
CA THR A 2 -53.86 -0.35 -36.38
C THR A 2 -53.29 0.37 -35.15
N GLN A 3 -53.97 0.31 -34.00
CA GLN A 3 -53.59 1.04 -32.78
C GLN A 3 -52.57 0.29 -31.91
N ALA A 4 -52.45 -1.04 -32.07
CA ALA A 4 -51.54 -1.86 -31.26
C ALA A 4 -50.06 -1.72 -31.63
N ARG A 5 -49.72 -1.29 -32.85
CA ARG A 5 -48.32 -1.18 -33.30
C ARG A 5 -47.60 0.08 -32.78
N SER A 6 -48.31 1.18 -32.54
CA SER A 6 -47.69 2.41 -32.03
C SER A 6 -47.35 2.31 -30.52
N SER A 7 -48.15 1.57 -29.76
CA SER A 7 -47.92 1.38 -28.32
C SER A 7 -46.71 0.49 -28.04
N LEU A 8 -46.41 -0.50 -28.90
CA LEU A 8 -45.18 -1.30 -28.80
C LEU A 8 -43.92 -0.46 -29.05
N GLY A 9 -43.94 0.44 -30.04
CA GLY A 9 -42.82 1.33 -30.31
C GLY A 9 -42.56 2.33 -29.18
N LEU A 10 -43.62 2.84 -28.56
CA LEU A 10 -43.51 3.76 -27.42
C LEU A 10 -42.97 3.05 -26.17
N ARG A 11 -43.44 1.82 -25.89
CA ARG A 11 -42.95 0.99 -24.78
C ARG A 11 -41.48 0.60 -24.96
N ALA A 12 -41.09 0.17 -26.16
CA ALA A 12 -39.71 -0.17 -26.48
C ALA A 12 -38.77 1.05 -26.34
N LYS A 13 -39.21 2.22 -26.80
CA LYS A 13 -38.45 3.48 -26.65
C LYS A 13 -38.30 3.89 -25.20
N LEU A 14 -39.35 3.76 -24.37
CA LEU A 14 -39.27 4.02 -22.93
C LEU A 14 -38.29 3.08 -22.22
N ILE A 15 -38.35 1.77 -22.53
CA ILE A 15 -37.43 0.79 -21.95
C ILE A 15 -35.99 1.09 -22.36
N ALA A 16 -35.75 1.39 -23.64
CA ALA A 16 -34.41 1.73 -24.12
C ALA A 16 -33.84 2.98 -23.44
N THR A 17 -34.65 4.02 -23.22
CA THR A 17 -34.21 5.23 -22.50
C THR A 17 -33.86 4.91 -21.05
N VAL A 18 -34.69 4.13 -20.35
CA VAL A 18 -34.42 3.75 -18.95
C VAL A 18 -33.13 2.94 -18.84
N VAL A 19 -32.94 1.98 -19.73
CA VAL A 19 -31.71 1.16 -19.77
C VAL A 19 -30.49 2.02 -20.08
N ALA A 20 -30.59 2.97 -21.01
CA ALA A 20 -29.49 3.88 -21.33
C ALA A 20 -29.10 4.78 -20.15
N VAL A 21 -30.10 5.33 -19.45
CA VAL A 21 -29.86 6.14 -18.24
C VAL A 21 -29.25 5.30 -17.12
N GLN A 22 -29.71 4.08 -16.92
CA GLN A 22 -29.11 3.16 -15.94
C GLN A 22 -27.66 2.82 -16.29
N ALA A 23 -27.38 2.48 -17.55
CA ALA A 23 -26.01 2.19 -17.99
C ALA A 23 -25.08 3.40 -17.78
N PHE A 24 -25.58 4.61 -18.03
CA PHE A 24 -24.83 5.84 -17.80
C PHE A 24 -24.57 6.08 -16.30
N ALA A 25 -25.58 5.89 -15.45
CA ALA A 25 -25.43 6.01 -14.00
C ALA A 25 -24.43 4.99 -13.44
N ILE A 26 -24.49 3.74 -13.89
CA ILE A 26 -23.53 2.69 -13.50
C ILE A 26 -22.12 3.06 -13.96
N GLY A 27 -21.97 3.58 -15.18
CA GLY A 27 -20.69 4.07 -15.70
C GLY A 27 -20.09 5.15 -14.83
N LEU A 28 -20.88 6.16 -14.43
CA LEU A 28 -20.42 7.23 -13.54
C LEU A 28 -20.03 6.73 -12.14
N ILE A 29 -20.80 5.79 -11.57
CA ILE A 29 -20.48 5.18 -10.27
C ILE A 29 -19.19 4.38 -10.37
N ALA A 30 -18.99 3.63 -11.45
CA ALA A 30 -17.78 2.84 -11.66
C ALA A 30 -16.54 3.73 -11.79
N THR A 31 -16.63 4.84 -12.54
CA THR A 31 -15.50 5.78 -12.68
C THR A 31 -15.19 6.51 -11.37
N ALA A 32 -16.23 6.99 -10.67
CA ALA A 32 -16.05 7.66 -9.38
C ALA A 32 -15.53 6.70 -8.30
N GLY A 33 -16.00 5.45 -8.31
CA GLY A 33 -15.51 4.40 -7.43
C GLY A 33 -14.05 4.06 -7.71
N TRP A 34 -13.65 4.04 -8.98
CA TRP A 34 -12.25 3.80 -9.35
C TRP A 34 -11.33 4.94 -8.91
N GLU A 35 -11.70 6.19 -9.18
CA GLU A 35 -10.95 7.36 -8.70
C GLU A 35 -10.86 7.40 -7.17
N LEU A 36 -11.93 7.03 -6.47
CA LEU A 36 -11.93 7.00 -5.02
C LEU A 36 -10.97 5.94 -4.49
N VAL A 37 -11.00 4.72 -5.06
CA VAL A 37 -10.08 3.64 -4.68
C VAL A 37 -8.63 4.06 -4.94
N ASP A 38 -8.33 4.61 -6.12
CA ASP A 38 -6.98 5.03 -6.48
C ASP A 38 -6.46 6.14 -5.55
N SER A 39 -7.32 7.12 -5.24
CA SER A 39 -6.98 8.21 -4.31
C SER A 39 -6.81 7.73 -2.87
N SER A 40 -7.57 6.73 -2.42
CA SER A 40 -7.41 6.13 -1.10
C SER A 40 -6.10 5.36 -1.00
N LEU A 41 -5.70 4.62 -2.04
CA LEU A 41 -4.40 3.96 -2.06
C LEU A 41 -3.25 4.97 -2.00
N GLU A 42 -3.32 6.06 -2.76
CA GLU A 42 -2.28 7.11 -2.75
C GLU A 42 -2.21 7.79 -1.37
N THR A 43 -3.36 8.09 -0.76
CA THR A 43 -3.45 8.73 0.57
C THR A 43 -2.91 7.83 1.68
N ASP A 44 -3.24 6.54 1.66
CA ASP A 44 -2.74 5.58 2.64
C ASP A 44 -1.21 5.41 2.53
N ILE A 45 -0.68 5.41 1.29
CA ILE A 45 0.77 5.35 1.05
C ILE A 45 1.48 6.63 1.53
N GLU A 46 0.88 7.80 1.32
CA GLU A 46 1.44 9.07 1.78
C GLU A 46 1.43 9.16 3.32
N LEU A 47 0.39 8.63 3.96
CA LEU A 47 0.29 8.50 5.42
C LEU A 47 1.38 7.58 5.98
N ILE A 48 1.57 6.40 5.37
CA ILE A 48 2.63 5.46 5.71
C ILE A 48 4.01 6.12 5.57
N ASN A 49 4.27 6.77 4.43
CA ASN A 49 5.56 7.40 4.18
C ASN A 49 5.85 8.58 5.13
N THR A 50 4.83 9.36 5.49
CA THR A 50 5.02 10.57 6.30
C THR A 50 5.06 10.26 7.80
N GLN A 51 4.31 9.26 8.28
CA GLN A 51 4.18 8.99 9.71
C GLN A 51 4.98 7.78 10.16
N ILE A 52 5.02 6.71 9.36
CA ILE A 52 5.62 5.43 9.79
C ILE A 52 7.14 5.45 9.60
N LYS A 53 7.64 5.98 8.47
CA LYS A 53 9.09 6.11 8.22
C LYS A 53 9.87 6.80 9.36
N PRO A 54 9.47 8.00 9.84
CA PRO A 54 10.23 8.67 10.90
C PRO A 54 10.15 7.95 12.26
N LEU A 55 9.03 7.26 12.55
CA LEU A 55 8.89 6.47 13.77
C LEU A 55 9.80 5.24 13.76
N LEU A 56 9.83 4.48 12.65
CA LEU A 56 10.76 3.38 12.47
C LEU A 56 12.21 3.85 12.49
N ALA A 57 12.52 4.97 11.83
CA ALA A 57 13.86 5.54 11.86
C ALA A 57 14.30 5.87 13.29
N SER A 58 13.44 6.54 14.06
CA SER A 58 13.71 6.87 15.46
C SER A 58 13.88 5.63 16.34
N ALA A 59 13.05 4.60 16.16
CA ALA A 59 13.10 3.37 16.94
C ALA A 59 14.32 2.50 16.62
N LEU A 60 14.74 2.45 15.34
CA LEU A 60 15.82 1.59 14.87
C LEU A 60 17.21 2.23 14.96
N THR A 61 17.29 3.55 14.98
CA THR A 61 18.57 4.26 15.02
C THR A 61 19.42 3.91 16.28
N PRO A 62 18.88 3.94 17.51
CA PRO A 62 19.64 3.55 18.70
C PRO A 62 20.15 2.09 18.69
N PRO A 63 19.33 1.06 18.40
CA PRO A 63 19.80 -0.33 18.38
C PRO A 63 20.75 -0.63 17.21
N VAL A 64 20.62 0.05 16.05
CA VAL A 64 21.62 -0.05 14.97
C VAL A 64 22.96 0.52 15.41
N ALA A 65 22.97 1.69 16.06
CA ALA A 65 24.20 2.31 16.56
C ALA A 65 24.87 1.48 17.66
N ALA A 66 24.07 0.85 18.51
CA ALA A 66 24.54 -0.06 19.56
C ALA A 66 24.92 -1.46 19.04
N ARG A 67 24.63 -1.77 17.78
CA ARG A 67 24.68 -3.13 17.20
C ARG A 67 23.93 -4.17 18.05
N ASP A 68 22.82 -3.76 18.65
CA ASP A 68 21.96 -4.64 19.43
C ASP A 68 21.05 -5.46 18.50
N LEU A 69 21.59 -6.57 18.00
CA LEU A 69 20.90 -7.44 17.05
C LEU A 69 19.61 -8.05 17.63
N VAL A 70 19.54 -8.25 18.94
CA VAL A 70 18.36 -8.82 19.61
C VAL A 70 17.22 -7.83 19.57
N MET A 71 17.50 -6.58 19.95
CA MET A 71 16.50 -5.51 19.90
C MET A 71 16.06 -5.19 18.47
N LEU A 72 16.97 -5.26 17.49
CA LEU A 72 16.63 -5.10 16.07
C LEU A 72 15.68 -6.19 15.58
N ASP A 73 15.91 -7.44 15.97
CA ASP A 73 15.07 -8.58 15.59
C ASP A 73 13.67 -8.49 16.22
N ASP A 74 13.59 -8.06 17.48
CA ASP A 74 12.30 -7.85 18.16
C ASP A 74 11.50 -6.69 17.55
N ILE A 75 12.14 -5.55 17.28
CA ILE A 75 11.47 -4.42 16.60
C ILE A 75 11.04 -4.83 15.19
N ALA A 76 11.86 -5.58 14.46
CA ALA A 76 11.53 -6.05 13.12
C ALA A 76 10.33 -7.01 13.11
N ARG A 77 10.29 -7.97 14.03
CA ARG A 77 9.14 -8.88 14.21
C ARG A 77 7.88 -8.14 14.59
N GLN A 78 7.97 -7.20 15.53
CA GLN A 78 6.81 -6.44 15.98
C GLN A 78 6.26 -5.53 14.86
N ALA A 79 7.14 -4.92 14.07
CA ALA A 79 6.74 -4.14 12.89
C ALA A 79 6.03 -4.98 11.82
N LEU A 80 6.46 -6.23 11.59
CA LEU A 80 5.75 -7.15 10.69
C LEU A 80 4.33 -7.44 11.16
N VAL A 81 4.14 -7.69 12.47
CA VAL A 81 2.85 -8.05 13.06
C VAL A 81 1.90 -6.85 13.14
N GLU A 82 2.38 -5.69 13.58
CA GLU A 82 1.54 -4.51 13.85
C GLU A 82 1.21 -3.70 12.59
N HIS A 83 2.11 -3.66 11.61
CA HIS A 83 1.94 -2.84 10.40
C HIS A 83 1.65 -3.64 9.13
N GLY A 84 1.46 -4.96 9.26
CA GLY A 84 1.15 -5.83 8.13
C GLY A 84 2.25 -5.90 7.08
N LEU A 85 3.51 -5.63 7.47
CA LEU A 85 4.65 -5.72 6.56
C LEU A 85 4.90 -7.18 6.19
N ARG A 86 5.30 -7.42 4.95
CA ARG A 86 5.64 -8.76 4.44
C ARG A 86 7.11 -9.10 4.70
N SER A 87 7.99 -8.10 4.56
CA SER A 87 9.42 -8.23 4.88
C SER A 87 10.00 -6.93 5.45
N LEU A 88 11.00 -7.07 6.33
CA LEU A 88 11.81 -5.97 6.83
C LEU A 88 13.27 -6.42 6.96
N ARG A 89 14.18 -5.74 6.25
CA ARG A 89 15.63 -6.00 6.24
C ARG A 89 16.36 -4.75 6.69
N ILE A 90 17.13 -4.86 7.77
CA ILE A 90 17.95 -3.77 8.29
C ILE A 90 19.40 -4.04 7.93
N THR A 91 20.06 -3.05 7.34
CA THR A 91 21.46 -3.08 6.94
C THR A 91 22.25 -1.99 7.66
N ASP A 92 23.54 -2.21 7.87
CA ASP A 92 24.45 -1.17 8.35
C ASP A 92 24.86 -0.20 7.23
N ALA A 93 25.61 0.86 7.58
CA ALA A 93 26.11 1.84 6.63
C ALA A 93 26.96 1.24 5.49
N ALA A 94 27.61 0.09 5.74
CA ALA A 94 28.40 -0.65 4.77
C ALA A 94 27.57 -1.60 3.89
N GLY A 95 26.26 -1.72 4.15
CA GLY A 95 25.34 -2.61 3.45
C GLY A 95 25.31 -4.03 3.99
N ALA A 96 25.95 -4.32 5.13
CA ALA A 96 25.88 -5.63 5.77
C ALA A 96 24.51 -5.80 6.44
N VAL A 97 23.86 -6.95 6.21
CA VAL A 97 22.56 -7.26 6.81
C VAL A 97 22.73 -7.50 8.31
N LEU A 98 22.07 -6.66 9.11
CA LEU A 98 22.04 -6.78 10.57
C LEU A 98 20.87 -7.65 11.03
N THR A 99 19.69 -7.47 10.41
CA THR A 99 18.54 -8.36 10.62
C THR A 99 17.68 -8.44 9.37
N HIS A 100 16.95 -9.54 9.22
CA HIS A 100 15.99 -9.75 8.16
C HIS A 100 14.83 -10.59 8.67
N ALA A 101 13.67 -9.96 8.83
CA ALA A 101 12.45 -10.61 9.26
C ALA A 101 11.47 -10.68 8.08
N ARG A 102 10.75 -11.80 7.97
CA ARG A 102 9.73 -12.06 6.94
C ARG A 102 8.53 -12.76 7.54
N THR A 103 7.34 -12.43 7.05
CA THR A 103 6.08 -13.07 7.46
C THR A 103 5.95 -14.48 6.88
N ASP A 104 6.44 -14.69 5.65
CA ASP A 104 6.57 -16.02 5.04
C ASP A 104 8.03 -16.24 4.57
N PRO A 105 8.74 -17.25 5.11
CA PRO A 105 10.10 -17.56 4.69
C PRO A 105 10.21 -18.15 3.27
N THR A 106 9.09 -18.61 2.69
CA THR A 106 9.02 -19.19 1.35
C THR A 106 8.64 -18.18 0.26
N ASP A 107 8.24 -16.98 0.64
CA ASP A 107 8.00 -15.90 -0.30
C ASP A 107 9.32 -15.53 -1.02
N PRO A 108 9.35 -15.53 -2.36
CA PRO A 108 10.46 -14.94 -3.07
C PRO A 108 10.59 -13.47 -2.64
N PRO A 109 11.80 -12.88 -2.65
CA PRO A 109 11.95 -11.44 -2.53
C PRO A 109 11.33 -10.80 -3.78
N GLU A 110 10.01 -10.66 -3.79
CA GLU A 110 9.28 -10.07 -4.91
C GLU A 110 9.47 -8.56 -4.90
N ALA A 111 9.97 -8.06 -6.03
CA ALA A 111 10.26 -6.68 -6.36
C ALA A 111 8.99 -5.81 -6.52
N ARG A 112 8.09 -5.82 -5.53
CA ARG A 112 6.90 -4.97 -5.51
C ARG A 112 7.17 -3.76 -4.61
N ARG A 113 7.83 -2.74 -5.18
CA ARG A 113 8.28 -1.48 -4.55
C ARG A 113 9.13 -1.69 -3.28
N GLU A 114 10.45 -1.74 -3.49
CA GLU A 114 11.44 -1.53 -2.41
C GLU A 114 11.42 -0.06 -2.01
N ASP A 115 11.04 0.22 -0.76
CA ASP A 115 11.19 1.52 -0.13
C ASP A 115 12.33 1.44 0.90
N ASP A 116 13.28 2.37 0.80
CA ASP A 116 14.44 2.46 1.69
C ASP A 116 14.27 3.60 2.69
N ILE A 117 14.53 3.31 3.97
CA ILE A 117 14.64 4.30 5.03
C ILE A 117 16.12 4.41 5.41
N ALA A 118 16.71 5.58 5.25
CA ALA A 118 18.03 5.88 5.80
C ALA A 118 17.92 6.11 7.31
N LEU A 119 18.69 5.36 8.09
CA LEU A 119 18.84 5.57 9.53
C LEU A 119 20.02 6.51 9.75
N THR A 120 19.75 7.70 10.29
CA THR A 120 20.78 8.74 10.47
C THR A 120 20.93 9.13 11.94
N ILE A 121 22.18 9.37 12.36
CA ILE A 121 22.50 10.00 13.64
C ILE A 121 23.21 11.31 13.33
N GLY A 122 22.54 12.43 13.61
CA GLY A 122 23.04 13.73 13.19
C GLY A 122 23.08 13.84 11.66
N ALA A 123 24.28 14.01 11.09
CA ALA A 123 24.49 14.07 9.65
C ALA A 123 25.00 12.75 9.03
N ASP A 124 25.30 11.73 9.85
CA ASP A 124 25.91 10.49 9.38
C ASP A 124 24.87 9.37 9.22
N THR A 125 25.00 8.58 8.15
CA THR A 125 24.08 7.45 7.89
C THR A 125 24.63 6.20 8.53
N VAL A 126 23.89 5.65 9.48
CA VAL A 126 24.33 4.54 10.33
C VAL A 126 23.81 3.19 9.82
N GLY A 127 22.72 3.22 9.05
CA GLY A 127 22.15 2.03 8.42
C GLY A 127 21.03 2.35 7.44
N ARG A 128 20.48 1.32 6.81
CA ARG A 128 19.28 1.41 5.99
C ARG A 128 18.27 0.34 6.39
N VAL A 129 17.00 0.64 6.19
CA VAL A 129 15.90 -0.32 6.37
C VAL A 129 15.21 -0.46 5.04
N HIS A 130 15.14 -1.68 4.55
CA HIS A 130 14.38 -2.08 3.38
C HIS A 130 13.11 -2.76 3.87
N TYR A 131 11.95 -2.39 3.35
CA TYR A 131 10.68 -3.04 3.71
C TYR A 131 9.77 -3.20 2.49
N SER A 132 8.87 -4.18 2.59
CA SER A 132 7.88 -4.48 1.55
C SER A 132 6.51 -4.80 2.17
N PHE A 133 5.44 -4.33 1.53
CA PHE A 133 4.05 -4.67 1.86
C PHE A 133 3.57 -5.93 1.14
#